data_AF-J4WAM5-F1
#
_entry.id   AF-J4WAM5-F1
#
_cell.length_a   1.000
_cell.length_b   1.000
_cell.length_c   1.000
_cell.angle_alpha   90.00
_cell.angle_beta   90.00
_cell.angle_gamma   90.00
#
_symmetry.space_group_name_H-M   'P 1'
#
loop_
_entity.id
_entity.type
_entity.pdbx_description
1 polymer ?
#
loop_
_entity_poly.entity_id
_entity_poly.type
_entity_poly.pdbx_seq_one_letter_code
_entity_poly.pdbx_strand_id
1 'polypeptide(L)'
;MYEQIGITLPVWHAHQLIAFIADKNIGSYDVRLMSFLKNPSLYRCEENLFSVDAKKIKNFHIVSGVFWLFSIVIFACAWWTTIQSLLASGGVNSVIAFSLFYFISAIVVTGFILSQVGETWQSARFARLFERWCEEEAEVESGERAVLAASEPEEQMPQQEVFK
;
A
#
# COMPACT_ATOMS: atom_id res chain seq x y z
N MET A 1 -4.54 -9.44 20.54
CA MET A 1 -4.55 -7.97 20.73
C MET A 1 -4.17 -7.19 19.45
N TYR A 2 -3.33 -7.72 18.54
CA TYR A 2 -2.95 -7.04 17.28
C TYR A 2 -3.98 -7.11 16.14
N GLU A 3 -4.78 -8.19 16.05
CA GLU A 3 -5.86 -8.30 15.03
C GLU A 3 -6.97 -7.25 15.21
N GLN A 4 -7.15 -6.73 16.41
CA GLN A 4 -8.19 -5.73 16.70
C GLN A 4 -7.88 -4.33 16.15
N ILE A 5 -6.65 -4.08 15.69
CA ILE A 5 -6.21 -2.79 15.12
C ILE A 5 -6.16 -2.84 13.58
N GLY A 6 -6.53 -3.98 12.96
CA GLY A 6 -6.48 -4.13 11.50
C GLY A 6 -5.06 -4.10 10.93
N ILE A 7 -4.03 -4.22 11.78
CA ILE A 7 -2.63 -4.29 11.38
C ILE A 7 -2.33 -5.76 11.04
N THR A 8 -2.51 -6.12 9.79
CA THR A 8 -2.09 -7.41 9.20
C THR A 8 -0.57 -7.47 8.92
N LEU A 9 0.23 -6.76 9.72
CA LEU A 9 1.69 -6.84 9.69
C LEU A 9 2.19 -7.78 10.79
N PRO A 10 3.29 -8.52 10.56
CA PRO A 10 3.97 -9.24 11.62
C PRO A 10 4.32 -8.33 12.80
N VAL A 11 4.30 -8.86 14.03
CA VAL A 11 4.46 -8.08 15.27
C VAL A 11 5.72 -7.22 15.29
N TRP A 12 6.83 -7.72 14.73
CA TRP A 12 8.08 -6.98 14.59
C TRP A 12 7.92 -5.71 13.75
N HIS A 13 7.33 -5.85 12.56
CA HIS A 13 7.05 -4.74 11.65
C HIS A 13 6.02 -3.76 12.21
N ALA A 14 5.10 -4.23 13.05
CA ALA A 14 4.16 -3.35 13.74
C ALA A 14 4.84 -2.45 14.77
N HIS A 15 5.88 -2.93 15.47
CA HIS A 15 6.68 -2.08 16.37
C HIS A 15 7.48 -1.05 15.59
N GLN A 16 8.16 -1.46 14.51
CA GLN A 16 8.87 -0.55 13.61
C GLN A 16 7.93 0.54 13.05
N LEU A 17 6.71 0.16 12.67
CA LEU A 17 5.70 1.10 12.18
C LEU A 17 5.32 2.13 13.26
N ILE A 18 5.12 1.70 14.51
CA ILE A 18 4.81 2.62 15.62
C ILE A 18 5.97 3.57 15.88
N ALA A 19 7.22 3.07 15.88
CA ALA A 19 8.42 3.89 16.02
C ALA A 19 8.52 4.93 14.89
N PHE A 20 8.31 4.53 13.64
CA PHE A 20 8.27 5.43 12.49
C PHE A 20 7.18 6.51 12.59
N ILE A 21 5.97 6.12 13.01
CA ILE A 21 4.85 7.06 13.19
C ILE A 21 5.20 8.10 14.27
N ALA A 22 5.83 7.68 15.36
CA ALA A 22 6.29 8.58 16.41
C ALA A 22 7.42 9.51 15.94
N ASP A 23 8.43 8.97 15.26
CA ASP A 23 9.57 9.72 14.71
C ASP A 23 9.12 10.82 13.72
N LYS A 24 8.23 10.45 12.79
CA LYS A 24 7.71 11.39 11.78
C LYS A 24 6.51 12.21 12.26
N ASN A 25 6.10 12.08 13.52
CA ASN A 25 4.93 12.74 14.11
C ASN A 25 3.66 12.61 13.24
N ILE A 26 3.38 11.39 12.77
CA ILE A 26 2.26 11.10 11.87
C ILE A 26 0.99 10.90 12.71
N GLY A 27 -0.03 11.71 12.45
CA GLY A 27 -1.32 11.57 13.12
C GLY A 27 -2.07 10.30 12.71
N SER A 28 -2.91 9.77 13.60
CA SER A 28 -3.78 8.61 13.33
C SER A 28 -4.79 8.83 12.20
N TYR A 29 -5.08 10.09 11.86
CA TYR A 29 -5.97 10.48 10.76
C TYR A 29 -5.24 10.71 9.43
N ASP A 30 -3.94 10.40 9.35
CA ASP A 30 -3.21 10.52 8.08
C ASP A 30 -3.79 9.53 7.05
N VAL A 31 -4.30 10.07 5.94
CA VAL A 31 -4.96 9.29 4.89
C VAL A 31 -4.01 8.28 4.26
N ARG A 32 -2.70 8.57 4.23
CA ARG A 32 -1.68 7.68 3.66
C ARG A 32 -1.42 6.48 4.58
N LEU A 33 -1.39 6.71 5.90
CA LEU A 33 -1.30 5.65 6.90
C LEU A 33 -2.54 4.75 6.85
N MET A 34 -3.73 5.35 6.81
CA MET A 34 -4.98 4.60 6.71
C MET A 34 -5.03 3.75 5.42
N SER A 35 -4.57 4.32 4.29
CA SER A 35 -4.48 3.59 3.02
C SER A 35 -3.49 2.43 3.08
N PHE A 36 -2.33 2.65 3.72
CA PHE A 36 -1.31 1.64 3.99
C PHE A 36 -1.86 0.43 4.75
N LEU A 37 -2.57 0.70 5.86
CA LEU A 37 -3.14 -0.36 6.70
C LEU A 37 -4.23 -1.16 5.99
N LYS A 38 -4.99 -0.53 5.07
CA LYS A 38 -6.03 -1.21 4.29
C LYS A 38 -5.49 -2.15 3.21
N ASN A 39 -4.25 -1.97 2.74
CA ASN A 39 -3.71 -2.71 1.61
C ASN A 39 -2.44 -3.52 1.96
N PRO A 40 -2.49 -4.40 2.97
CA PRO A 40 -1.33 -5.15 3.45
C PRO A 40 -0.74 -6.07 2.39
N SER A 41 -1.56 -6.55 1.46
CA SER A 41 -1.15 -7.48 0.41
C SER A 41 -0.22 -6.84 -0.63
N LEU A 42 -0.08 -5.51 -0.67
CA LEU A 42 0.82 -4.82 -1.60
C LEU A 42 2.29 -4.85 -1.13
N TYR A 43 2.54 -5.34 0.08
CA TYR A 43 3.85 -5.30 0.72
C TYR A 43 4.40 -6.69 0.95
N ARG A 44 5.74 -6.77 1.02
CA ARG A 44 6.45 -7.99 1.35
C ARG A 44 7.14 -7.78 2.68
N CYS A 45 6.81 -8.62 3.66
CA CYS A 45 7.43 -8.64 4.98
C CYS A 45 8.24 -9.93 5.06
N GLU A 46 9.53 -9.86 4.80
CA GLU A 46 10.48 -10.94 5.13
C GLU A 46 10.98 -10.73 6.56
N GLU A 47 11.54 -11.76 7.19
CA GLU A 47 11.84 -11.78 8.63
C GLU A 47 12.62 -10.55 9.13
N ASN A 48 13.48 -9.99 8.28
CA ASN A 48 14.32 -8.83 8.60
C ASN A 48 14.16 -7.65 7.65
N LEU A 49 13.24 -7.71 6.67
CA LEU A 49 13.14 -6.69 5.65
C LEU A 49 11.68 -6.42 5.26
N PHE A 50 11.26 -5.18 5.49
CA PHE A 50 10.07 -4.62 4.87
C PHE A 50 10.44 -4.13 3.47
N SER A 51 9.75 -4.61 2.45
CA SER A 51 9.94 -4.10 1.09
C SER A 51 8.65 -3.84 0.33
N VAL A 52 8.68 -2.82 -0.52
CA VAL A 52 7.57 -2.46 -1.39
C VAL A 52 7.66 -3.24 -2.70
N ASP A 53 6.67 -4.09 -2.98
CA ASP A 53 6.61 -4.80 -4.25
C ASP A 53 6.15 -3.86 -5.38
N ALA A 54 7.12 -3.12 -5.94
CA ALA A 54 6.91 -2.20 -7.04
C ALA A 54 6.30 -2.91 -8.28
N LYS A 55 6.60 -4.19 -8.48
CA LYS A 55 6.02 -5.00 -9.57
C LYS A 55 4.53 -5.22 -9.33
N LYS A 56 4.13 -5.54 -8.10
CA LYS A 56 2.72 -5.75 -7.72
C LYS A 56 1.90 -4.47 -7.80
N ILE A 57 2.44 -3.34 -7.34
CA ILE A 57 1.79 -2.03 -7.48
C ILE A 57 1.62 -1.64 -8.95
N LYS A 58 2.66 -1.81 -9.78
CA LYS A 58 2.56 -1.58 -11.23
C LYS A 58 1.50 -2.48 -11.87
N ASN A 59 1.49 -3.75 -11.51
CA ASN A 59 0.52 -4.70 -12.05
C ASN A 59 -0.92 -4.36 -11.63
N PHE A 60 -1.12 -3.92 -10.39
CA PHE A 60 -2.42 -3.44 -9.91
C PHE A 60 -2.93 -2.25 -10.73
N HIS A 61 -2.09 -1.24 -10.98
CA HIS A 61 -2.46 -0.11 -11.82
C HIS A 61 -2.77 -0.51 -13.27
N ILE A 62 -1.99 -1.43 -13.85
CA ILE A 62 -2.24 -1.95 -15.21
C ILE A 62 -3.58 -2.69 -15.26
N VAL A 63 -3.82 -3.64 -14.34
CA VAL A 63 -5.06 -4.42 -14.29
C VAL A 63 -6.26 -3.50 -14.06
N SER A 64 -6.16 -2.55 -13.14
CA SER A 64 -7.21 -1.57 -12.88
C SER A 64 -7.50 -0.69 -14.10
N GLY A 65 -6.46 -0.22 -14.81
CA GLY A 65 -6.62 0.60 -16.01
C GLY A 65 -7.25 -0.18 -17.18
N VAL A 66 -6.81 -1.43 -17.39
CA VAL A 66 -7.38 -2.32 -18.40
C VAL A 66 -8.84 -2.64 -18.07
N PHE A 67 -9.15 -2.97 -16.81
CA PHE A 67 -10.52 -3.23 -16.36
C PHE A 67 -11.43 -2.01 -16.57
N TRP A 68 -10.94 -0.80 -16.29
CA TRP A 68 -11.68 0.43 -16.53
C TRP A 68 -11.98 0.65 -18.02
N LEU A 69 -10.99 0.45 -18.90
CA LEU A 69 -11.19 0.54 -20.36
C LEU A 69 -12.22 -0.48 -20.86
N PHE A 70 -12.10 -1.74 -20.44
CA PHE A 70 -13.07 -2.79 -20.78
C PHE A 70 -14.47 -2.44 -20.29
N SER A 71 -14.58 -1.90 -19.08
CA SER A 71 -15.85 -1.48 -18.50
C SER A 71 -16.50 -0.38 -19.34
N ILE A 72 -15.75 0.65 -19.76
CA ILE A 72 -16.28 1.72 -20.62
C ILE A 72 -16.79 1.17 -21.95
N VAL A 73 -16.04 0.27 -22.58
CA VAL A 73 -16.44 -0.32 -23.87
C VAL A 73 -17.74 -1.10 -23.73
N ILE A 74 -17.83 -1.98 -22.72
CA ILE A 74 -19.06 -2.75 -22.45
C ILE A 74 -20.21 -1.81 -22.15
N PHE A 75 -19.99 -0.79 -21.31
CA PHE A 75 -20.99 0.21 -20.98
C PHE A 75 -21.50 0.92 -22.24
N ALA A 76 -20.61 1.40 -23.12
CA ALA A 76 -20.96 2.09 -24.35
C ALA A 76 -21.75 1.18 -25.31
N CYS A 77 -21.36 -0.09 -25.45
CA CYS A 77 -22.07 -1.05 -26.29
C CYS A 77 -23.49 -1.32 -25.78
N ALA A 78 -23.63 -1.62 -24.49
CA ALA A 78 -24.93 -1.92 -23.88
C ALA A 78 -25.86 -0.68 -23.84
N TRP A 79 -25.28 0.51 -23.67
CA TRP A 79 -25.98 1.77 -23.83
C TRP A 79 -26.54 1.91 -25.24
N TRP A 80 -25.68 1.75 -26.25
CA TRP A 80 -26.04 1.94 -27.65
C TRP A 80 -27.19 1.02 -28.07
N THR A 81 -27.12 -0.26 -27.74
CA THR A 81 -28.16 -1.23 -28.08
C THR A 81 -29.49 -0.90 -27.41
N THR A 82 -29.46 -0.49 -26.14
CA THR A 82 -30.67 -0.16 -25.38
C THR A 82 -31.33 1.13 -25.87
N ILE A 83 -30.54 2.16 -26.17
CA ILE A 83 -31.05 3.42 -26.73
C ILE A 83 -31.69 3.20 -28.09
N GLN A 84 -31.07 2.41 -28.97
CA GLN A 84 -31.65 2.06 -30.27
C GLN A 84 -33.01 1.37 -30.12
N SER A 85 -33.12 0.41 -29.19
CA SER A 85 -34.38 -0.28 -28.89
C SER A 85 -35.45 0.67 -28.34
N LEU A 86 -35.08 1.54 -27.40
CA LEU A 86 -36.01 2.51 -26.79
C LEU A 86 -36.48 3.58 -27.77
N LEU A 87 -35.59 4.07 -28.65
CA LEU A 87 -35.94 4.99 -29.72
C LEU A 87 -36.90 4.34 -30.74
N ALA A 88 -36.63 3.09 -31.13
CA ALA A 88 -37.51 2.33 -32.03
C ALA A 88 -38.92 2.12 -31.43
N SER A 89 -39.04 2.06 -30.10
CA SER A 89 -40.32 1.98 -29.39
C SER A 89 -41.07 3.31 -29.24
N GLY A 90 -40.47 4.45 -29.64
CA GLY A 90 -41.04 5.79 -29.51
C GLY A 90 -41.01 6.37 -28.07
N GLY A 91 -40.37 5.69 -27.12
CA GLY A 91 -40.37 6.04 -25.70
C GLY A 91 -39.33 7.12 -25.32
N VAL A 92 -39.51 8.37 -25.76
CA VAL A 92 -38.54 9.46 -25.52
C VAL A 92 -38.25 9.69 -24.03
N ASN A 93 -39.27 9.64 -23.16
CA ASN A 93 -39.06 9.78 -21.71
C ASN A 93 -38.23 8.62 -21.13
N SER A 94 -38.45 7.40 -21.61
CA SER A 94 -37.67 6.23 -21.21
C SER A 94 -36.23 6.32 -21.69
N VAL A 95 -35.99 6.83 -22.91
CA VAL A 95 -34.65 7.13 -23.44
C VAL A 95 -33.92 8.11 -22.52
N ILE A 96 -34.55 9.21 -22.13
CA ILE A 96 -33.95 10.24 -21.27
C ILE A 96 -33.67 9.70 -19.85
N ALA A 97 -34.63 8.99 -19.25
CA ALA A 97 -34.48 8.43 -17.90
C ALA A 97 -33.38 7.36 -17.85
N PHE A 98 -33.40 6.41 -18.79
CA PHE A 98 -32.34 5.44 -18.96
C PHE A 98 -31.01 6.17 -19.19
N SER A 99 -31.07 7.29 -19.92
CA SER A 99 -29.88 8.05 -20.24
C SER A 99 -29.13 8.58 -19.03
N LEU A 100 -29.88 9.25 -18.17
CA LEU A 100 -29.38 9.84 -16.94
C LEU A 100 -28.88 8.79 -15.97
N PHE A 101 -29.63 7.70 -15.79
CA PHE A 101 -29.24 6.61 -14.89
C PHE A 101 -27.87 6.02 -15.25
N TYR A 102 -27.63 5.81 -16.53
CA TYR A 102 -26.39 5.22 -17.01
C TYR A 102 -25.20 6.17 -16.90
N PHE A 103 -25.42 7.47 -17.15
CA PHE A 103 -24.39 8.49 -16.97
C PHE A 103 -23.97 8.61 -15.50
N ILE A 104 -24.95 8.61 -14.58
CA ILE A 104 -24.68 8.61 -13.14
C ILE A 104 -23.91 7.34 -12.74
N SER A 105 -24.33 6.18 -13.25
CA SER A 105 -23.65 4.90 -12.98
C SER A 105 -22.20 4.91 -13.47
N ALA A 106 -21.94 5.45 -14.67
CA ALA A 106 -20.59 5.57 -15.22
C ALA A 106 -19.70 6.51 -14.38
N ILE A 107 -20.26 7.62 -13.87
CA ILE A 107 -19.55 8.53 -12.95
C ILE A 107 -19.19 7.80 -11.65
N VAL A 108 -20.15 7.08 -11.05
CA VAL A 108 -19.93 6.35 -9.79
C VAL A 108 -18.85 5.28 -9.96
N VAL A 109 -18.92 4.48 -11.03
CA VAL A 109 -17.92 3.44 -11.32
C VAL A 109 -16.54 4.05 -11.57
N THR A 110 -16.47 5.12 -12.35
CA THR A 110 -15.20 5.82 -12.62
C THR A 110 -14.62 6.41 -11.34
N GLY A 111 -15.46 7.06 -10.53
CA GLY A 111 -15.05 7.61 -9.23
C GLY A 111 -14.53 6.53 -8.29
N PHE A 112 -15.18 5.36 -8.25
CA PHE A 112 -14.73 4.23 -7.47
C PHE A 112 -13.34 3.74 -7.91
N ILE A 113 -13.12 3.55 -9.22
CA ILE A 113 -11.80 3.13 -9.74
C ILE A 113 -10.72 4.17 -9.43
N LEU A 114 -11.01 5.46 -9.62
CA LEU A 114 -10.06 6.53 -9.29
C LEU A 114 -9.74 6.56 -7.79
N SER A 115 -10.73 6.36 -6.93
CA SER A 115 -10.54 6.26 -5.47
C SER A 115 -9.61 5.10 -5.14
N GLN A 116 -9.83 3.91 -5.71
CA GLN A 116 -9.00 2.72 -5.47
C GLN A 116 -7.55 2.92 -5.92
N VAL A 117 -7.36 3.54 -7.09
CA VAL A 117 -6.04 3.90 -7.61
C VAL A 117 -5.35 4.93 -6.71
N GLY A 118 -6.09 5.95 -6.27
CA GLY A 118 -5.59 6.99 -5.37
C GLY A 118 -5.19 6.44 -4.00
N GLU A 119 -6.02 5.58 -3.41
CA GLU A 119 -5.71 4.88 -2.15
C GLU A 119 -4.45 4.04 -2.29
N THR A 120 -4.34 3.24 -3.35
CA THR A 120 -3.15 2.40 -3.60
C THR A 120 -1.89 3.25 -3.79
N TRP A 121 -2.00 4.40 -4.47
CA TRP A 121 -0.88 5.33 -4.62
C TRP A 121 -0.42 5.92 -3.28
N GLN A 122 -1.36 6.34 -2.43
CA GLN A 122 -1.05 6.86 -1.10
C GLN A 122 -0.43 5.78 -0.20
N SER A 123 -0.99 4.58 -0.26
CA SER A 123 -0.50 3.35 0.37
C SER A 123 0.95 3.07 -0.03
N ALA A 124 1.27 3.08 -1.32
CA ALA A 124 2.61 2.85 -1.86
C ALA A 124 3.61 3.95 -1.49
N ARG A 125 3.14 5.20 -1.43
CA ARG A 125 3.98 6.34 -1.03
C ARG A 125 4.34 6.26 0.45
N PHE A 126 3.40 5.92 1.32
CA PHE A 126 3.67 5.71 2.74
C PHE A 126 4.66 4.56 2.94
N ALA A 127 4.40 3.41 2.28
CA ALA A 127 5.24 2.23 2.41
C ALA A 127 6.70 2.49 1.99
N ARG A 128 6.93 3.28 0.93
CA ARG A 128 8.30 3.66 0.52
C ARG A 128 9.01 4.57 1.51
N LEU A 129 8.27 5.40 2.24
CA LEU A 129 8.86 6.21 3.31
C LEU A 129 9.22 5.35 4.52
N PHE A 130 8.34 4.40 4.85
CA PHE A 130 8.56 3.45 5.92
C PHE A 130 9.74 2.51 5.62
N GLU A 131 9.83 1.97 4.39
CA GLU A 131 10.94 1.14 3.90
C GLU A 131 12.29 1.85 4.07
N ARG A 132 12.43 3.09 3.58
CA ARG A 132 13.67 3.86 3.74
C ARG A 132 14.02 4.11 5.20
N TRP A 133 13.03 4.40 6.03
CA TRP A 133 13.29 4.61 7.45
C TRP A 133 13.78 3.33 8.12
N CYS A 134 13.23 2.17 7.76
CA CYS A 134 13.73 0.88 8.25
C CYS A 134 15.16 0.59 7.80
N GLU A 135 15.52 0.95 6.56
CA GLU A 135 16.89 0.83 6.04
C GLU A 135 17.86 1.73 6.82
N GLU A 136 17.50 3.00 7.04
CA GLU A 136 18.29 3.96 7.82
C GLU A 136 18.52 3.48 9.26
N GLU A 137 17.48 2.99 9.93
CA GLU A 137 17.57 2.51 11.32
C GLU A 137 18.44 1.25 11.43
N ALA A 138 18.35 0.34 10.45
CA ALA A 138 19.19 -0.85 10.39
C ALA A 138 20.68 -0.52 10.20
N GLU A 139 21.00 0.51 9.41
CA GLU A 139 22.38 1.01 9.25
C GLU A 139 22.93 1.60 10.56
N VAL A 140 22.11 2.34 11.31
CA VAL A 140 22.49 2.90 12.61
C VAL A 140 22.77 1.79 13.63
N GLU A 141 21.86 0.81 13.78
CA GLU A 141 22.08 -0.32 14.70
C GLU A 141 23.35 -1.11 14.34
N SER A 142 23.60 -1.33 13.04
CA SER A 142 24.81 -2.01 12.58
C SER A 142 26.08 -1.21 12.90
N GLY A 143 26.04 0.12 12.72
CA GLY A 143 27.14 1.02 13.02
C GLY A 143 27.47 1.07 14.52
N GLU A 144 26.45 1.19 15.36
CA GLU A 144 26.61 1.17 16.83
C GLU A 144 27.19 -0.17 17.32
N ARG A 145 26.70 -1.30 16.79
CA ARG A 145 27.27 -2.62 17.12
C ARG A 145 28.74 -2.75 16.70
N ALA A 146 29.11 -2.21 15.53
CA ALA A 146 30.50 -2.24 15.06
C ALA A 146 31.42 -1.39 15.96
N VAL A 147 30.95 -0.22 16.42
CA VAL A 147 31.68 0.64 17.37
C VAL A 147 31.83 -0.03 18.73
N LEU A 148 30.77 -0.69 19.23
CA LEU A 148 30.82 -1.45 20.48
C LEU A 148 31.78 -2.65 20.38
N ALA A 149 31.75 -3.42 19.28
CA ALA A 149 32.67 -4.53 19.07
C ALA A 149 34.14 -4.08 18.92
N ALA A 150 34.38 -2.89 18.35
CA ALA A 150 35.72 -2.32 18.24
C ALA A 150 36.24 -1.70 19.56
N SER A 151 35.37 -1.50 20.56
CA SER A 151 35.72 -0.93 21.86
C SER A 151 35.83 -1.97 22.98
N GLU A 152 35.55 -3.25 22.70
CA GLU A 152 35.92 -4.36 23.59
C GLU A 152 37.45 -4.51 23.62
N PRO A 153 38.12 -4.37 24.78
CA PRO A 153 39.54 -4.61 24.90
C PRO A 153 39.80 -6.12 24.77
N GLU A 154 40.81 -6.52 23.97
CA GLU A 154 41.35 -7.87 23.99
C GLU A 154 41.69 -8.24 25.44
N GLU A 155 40.89 -9.13 26.03
CA GLU A 155 41.16 -9.69 27.36
C GLU A 155 42.46 -10.50 27.25
N GLN A 156 43.55 -9.89 27.73
CA GLN A 156 44.86 -10.51 27.86
C GLN A 156 44.72 -11.81 28.67
N MET A 157 44.88 -12.95 28.01
CA MET A 157 45.01 -14.24 28.69
C MET A 157 46.14 -14.16 29.73
N PRO A 158 45.92 -14.54 30.99
CA PRO A 158 46.96 -14.50 32.00
C PRO A 158 48.04 -15.53 31.65
N GLN A 159 49.28 -15.06 31.53
CA GLN A 159 50.45 -15.92 31.44
C GLN A 159 50.51 -16.82 32.69
N GLN A 160 50.38 -18.12 32.45
CA GLN A 160 50.60 -19.14 33.46
C GLN A 160 52.10 -19.18 33.78
N GLU A 161 52.49 -18.54 34.88
CA GLU A 161 53.85 -18.67 35.43
C GLU A 161 54.10 -20.14 35.81
N VAL A 162 54.99 -20.78 35.06
CA VAL A 162 55.56 -22.08 35.39
C VAL A 162 56.62 -21.85 36.47
N PHE A 163 56.25 -22.10 37.73
CA PHE A 163 57.22 -22.19 38.82
C PHE A 163 58.11 -23.43 38.64
N LYS A 164 59.42 -23.21 38.71
CA LYS A 164 60.49 -24.22 38.70
C LYS A 164 60.52 -25.05 39.98
#